data_AF-A0A7C7Q3U2-F1
#
_entry.id   AF-A0A7C7Q3U2-F1
#
_cell.length_a   1.000
_cell.length_b   1.000
_cell.length_c   1.000
_cell.angle_alpha   90.00
_cell.angle_beta   90.00
_cell.angle_gamma   90.00
#
_symmetry.space_group_name_H-M   'P 1'
#
loop_
_entity.id
_entity.type
_entity.pdbx_description
1 polymer ?
#
loop_
_entity_poly.entity_id
_entity_poly.type
_entity_poly.pdbx_seq_one_letter_code
_entity_poly.pdbx_strand_id
1 'polypeptide(L)'
;MALSDKTIGIILMAASLIIIVAYAWLVFLPPGIEILGDRIDIFVLKLTGFMAIASFFGLLAWIGYTLATTPPPKPIEEIEKEIEEEMRKIEEEMRKAGKES
;
A
#
# COMPACT_ATOMS: atom_id res chain seq x y z
N MET A 1 -0.44 17.22 25.13
CA MET A 1 -0.93 16.00 25.79
C MET A 1 -0.79 14.88 24.77
N ALA A 2 0.29 14.10 24.82
CA ALA A 2 0.43 12.98 23.88
C ALA A 2 -0.63 11.93 24.27
N LEU A 3 -1.51 11.55 23.32
CA LEU A 3 -2.38 10.41 23.55
C LEU A 3 -1.49 9.17 23.72
N SER A 4 -1.67 8.44 24.81
CA SER A 4 -0.96 7.17 24.99
C SER A 4 -1.41 6.17 23.93
N ASP A 5 -0.51 5.31 23.45
CA ASP A 5 -0.81 4.27 22.46
C ASP A 5 -1.99 3.38 22.91
N LYS A 6 -2.13 3.17 24.22
CA LYS A 6 -3.26 2.49 24.85
C LYS A 6 -4.59 3.21 24.62
N THR A 7 -4.61 4.54 24.71
CA THR A 7 -5.81 5.36 24.46
C THR A 7 -6.22 5.26 22.99
N ILE A 8 -5.26 5.34 22.08
CA ILE A 8 -5.50 5.22 20.63
C ILE A 8 -6.06 3.83 20.31
N GLY A 9 -5.47 2.77 20.89
CA GLY A 9 -5.94 1.40 20.73
C GLY A 9 -7.39 1.20 21.20
N ILE A 10 -7.76 1.75 22.36
CA ILE A 10 -9.13 1.65 22.90
C ILE A 10 -10.12 2.41 22.02
N ILE A 11 -9.77 3.63 21.57
CA ILE A 11 -10.61 4.43 20.68
C ILE A 11 -10.84 3.69 19.36
N LEU A 12 -9.78 3.13 18.78
CA LEU A 12 -9.86 2.38 17.53
C LEU A 12 -10.76 1.13 17.71
N MET A 13 -10.56 0.36 18.78
CA MET A 13 -11.38 -0.82 19.06
C MET A 13 -12.86 -0.46 19.23
N ALA A 14 -13.18 0.58 20.02
CA ALA A 14 -14.54 1.02 20.23
C ALA A 14 -15.17 1.54 18.93
N ALA A 15 -14.44 2.34 18.15
CA ALA A 15 -14.90 2.83 16.86
C ALA A 15 -15.18 1.69 15.88
N SER A 16 -14.28 0.71 15.78
CA SER A 16 -14.48 -0.47 14.94
C SER A 16 -15.71 -1.27 15.36
N LEU A 17 -15.90 -1.49 16.66
CA LEU A 17 -17.07 -2.22 17.16
C LEU A 17 -18.37 -1.48 16.83
N ILE A 18 -18.40 -0.16 17.01
CA ILE A 18 -19.55 0.69 16.67
C ILE A 18 -19.87 0.59 15.17
N ILE A 19 -18.85 0.67 14.31
CA ILE A 19 -19.02 0.57 12.85
C ILE A 19 -19.59 -0.80 12.47
N ILE A 20 -19.11 -1.90 13.07
CA ILE A 20 -19.62 -3.25 12.81
C ILE A 20 -21.10 -3.36 13.18
N VAL A 21 -21.47 -2.87 14.36
CA VAL A 21 -22.87 -2.91 14.82
C VAL A 21 -23.77 -2.05 13.94
N ALA A 22 -23.32 -0.85 13.57
CA ALA A 22 -24.06 0.04 12.67
C ALA A 22 -24.24 -0.57 11.27
N TYR A 23 -23.19 -1.21 10.72
CA TYR A 23 -23.25 -1.91 9.45
C TYR A 23 -24.23 -3.09 9.49
N ALA A 24 -24.13 -3.94 10.52
CA ALA A 24 -25.05 -5.06 10.70
C ALA A 24 -26.50 -4.59 10.84
N TRP A 25 -26.74 -3.53 11.61
CA TRP A 25 -28.07 -2.92 11.71
C TRP A 25 -28.58 -2.46 10.34
N LEU A 26 -27.76 -1.77 9.56
CA LEU A 26 -28.14 -1.22 8.26
C LEU A 26 -28.47 -2.30 7.22
N VAL A 27 -27.75 -3.44 7.27
CA VAL A 27 -27.92 -4.55 6.32
C VAL A 27 -29.05 -5.49 6.72
N PHE A 28 -29.16 -5.84 8.01
CA PHE A 28 -30.16 -6.82 8.48
C PHE A 28 -31.50 -6.19 8.88
N LEU A 29 -31.49 -4.93 9.32
CA LEU A 29 -32.67 -4.15 9.69
C LEU A 29 -32.66 -2.82 8.93
N PRO A 30 -32.73 -2.86 7.58
CA PRO A 30 -32.66 -1.64 6.79
C PRO A 30 -33.78 -0.69 7.19
N PRO A 31 -33.47 0.57 7.55
CA PRO A 31 -34.48 1.60 7.55
C PRO A 31 -35.02 1.70 6.11
N GLY A 32 -36.31 1.97 5.92
CA GLY A 32 -36.97 2.06 4.60
C GLY A 32 -36.53 3.26 3.75
N ILE A 33 -35.22 3.52 3.72
CA ILE A 33 -34.53 4.60 3.03
C ILE A 33 -33.99 4.02 1.72
N GLU A 34 -34.19 4.76 0.65
CA GLU A 34 -33.71 4.42 -0.69
C GLU A 34 -32.60 5.39 -1.10
N ILE A 35 -31.53 4.87 -1.72
CA ILE A 35 -30.38 5.62 -2.21
C ILE A 35 -30.10 5.17 -3.65
N LEU A 36 -29.92 6.12 -4.57
CA LEU A 36 -29.68 5.83 -6.00
C LEU A 36 -30.77 4.92 -6.62
N GLY A 37 -31.98 4.90 -6.07
CA GLY A 37 -33.09 4.04 -6.53
C GLY A 37 -33.04 2.59 -6.03
N ASP A 38 -32.05 2.24 -5.20
CA ASP A 38 -31.97 0.95 -4.51
C ASP A 38 -32.29 1.10 -3.01
N ARG A 39 -32.77 0.03 -2.39
CA ARG A 39 -32.86 -0.02 -0.92
C ARG A 39 -31.46 0.00 -0.29
N ILE A 40 -31.36 0.64 0.87
CA ILE A 40 -30.08 0.89 1.54
C ILE A 40 -29.29 -0.39 1.87
N ASP A 41 -29.95 -1.49 2.24
CA ASP A 41 -29.34 -2.80 2.44
C ASP A 41 -28.63 -3.29 1.18
N ILE A 42 -29.34 -3.27 0.06
CA ILE A 42 -28.82 -3.73 -1.23
C ILE A 42 -27.71 -2.80 -1.72
N PHE A 43 -27.87 -1.50 -1.59
CA PHE A 43 -26.85 -0.53 -1.96
C PHE A 43 -25.55 -0.73 -1.17
N VAL A 44 -25.65 -0.90 0.14
CA VAL A 44 -24.50 -1.11 1.04
C VAL A 44 -23.80 -2.45 0.74
N LEU A 45 -24.57 -3.51 0.46
CA LEU A 45 -24.02 -4.80 0.04
C LEU A 45 -23.31 -4.71 -1.32
N LYS A 46 -23.88 -4.02 -2.31
CA LYS A 46 -23.22 -3.76 -3.60
C LYS A 46 -21.91 -3.00 -3.41
N LEU A 47 -21.92 -1.94 -2.60
CA LEU A 47 -20.74 -1.13 -2.34
C LEU A 47 -19.63 -1.92 -1.64
N THR A 48 -19.96 -2.67 -0.59
CA THR A 48 -18.97 -3.47 0.15
C THR A 48 -18.46 -4.66 -0.65
N GLY A 49 -19.32 -5.35 -1.40
CA GLY A 49 -18.91 -6.39 -2.34
C GLY A 49 -18.00 -5.86 -3.45
N PHE A 50 -18.33 -4.70 -4.01
CA PHE A 50 -17.49 -4.02 -4.98
C PHE A 50 -16.13 -3.63 -4.38
N MET A 51 -16.11 -3.03 -3.18
CA MET A 51 -14.86 -2.68 -2.49
C MET A 51 -13.99 -3.91 -2.25
N ALA A 52 -14.56 -5.04 -1.83
CA ALA A 52 -13.79 -6.27 -1.61
C ALA A 52 -13.08 -6.74 -2.89
N ILE A 53 -13.80 -6.75 -4.02
CA ILE A 53 -13.24 -7.11 -5.32
C ILE A 53 -12.24 -6.06 -5.80
N ALA A 54 -12.57 -4.77 -5.71
CA ALA A 54 -11.74 -3.66 -6.14
C ALA A 54 -10.44 -3.58 -5.33
N SER A 55 -10.46 -3.85 -4.03
CA SER A 55 -9.24 -3.93 -3.21
C SER A 55 -8.36 -5.09 -3.65
N PHE A 56 -8.93 -6.28 -3.88
CA PHE A 56 -8.17 -7.45 -4.33
C PHE A 56 -7.54 -7.23 -5.72
N PHE A 57 -8.36 -6.85 -6.70
CA PHE A 57 -7.87 -6.59 -8.06
C PHE A 57 -7.04 -5.32 -8.15
N GLY A 58 -7.26 -4.33 -7.29
CA GLY A 58 -6.43 -3.13 -7.19
C GLY A 58 -5.00 -3.47 -6.76
N LEU A 59 -4.84 -4.40 -5.81
CA LEU A 59 -3.52 -4.94 -5.44
C LEU A 59 -2.88 -5.70 -6.60
N LEU A 60 -3.62 -6.56 -7.30
CA LEU A 60 -3.10 -7.28 -8.47
C LEU A 60 -2.70 -6.33 -9.61
N ALA A 61 -3.51 -5.31 -9.88
CA ALA A 61 -3.23 -4.29 -10.87
C ALA A 61 -1.96 -3.49 -10.50
N TRP A 62 -1.78 -3.17 -9.22
CA TRP A 62 -0.56 -2.52 -8.73
C TRP A 62 0.68 -3.40 -8.94
N ILE A 63 0.61 -4.69 -8.61
CA ILE A 63 1.71 -5.63 -8.86
C ILE A 63 2.00 -5.70 -10.37
N GLY A 64 0.97 -5.87 -11.20
CA GLY A 64 1.11 -5.88 -12.64
C GLY A 64 1.71 -4.59 -13.20
N TYR A 65 1.33 -3.44 -12.65
CA TYR A 65 1.91 -2.14 -12.96
C TYR A 65 3.41 -2.12 -12.64
N THR A 66 3.80 -2.52 -11.42
CA THR A 66 5.22 -2.56 -11.05
C THR A 66 6.04 -3.47 -11.96
N LEU A 67 5.54 -4.67 -12.30
CA LEU A 67 6.22 -5.59 -13.22
C LEU A 67 6.35 -5.05 -14.65
N ALA A 68 5.32 -4.37 -15.14
CA ALA A 68 5.34 -3.74 -16.46
C ALA A 68 6.32 -2.56 -16.52
N THR A 69 6.51 -1.85 -15.40
CA THR A 69 7.39 -0.69 -15.30
C THR A 69 8.80 -1.01 -14.81
N THR A 70 9.05 -2.23 -14.33
CA THR A 70 10.42 -2.69 -14.03
C THR A 70 11.07 -3.15 -15.32
N PRO A 71 12.03 -2.38 -15.89
CA PRO A 71 12.81 -2.87 -17.00
C PRO A 71 13.52 -4.17 -16.57
N PRO A 72 13.64 -5.15 -17.47
CA PRO A 72 14.33 -6.40 -17.15
C PRO A 72 15.68 -6.05 -16.51
N PRO A 73 16.03 -6.69 -15.38
CA PRO A 73 17.27 -6.38 -14.67
C PRO A 73 18.42 -6.41 -15.68
N LYS A 74 19.23 -5.34 -15.72
CA LYS A 74 20.38 -5.27 -16.63
C LYS A 74 21.19 -6.57 -16.50
N PRO A 75 21.74 -7.12 -17.60
CA PRO A 75 22.61 -8.29 -17.52
C PRO A 75 23.69 -8.07 -16.44
N ILE A 76 23.91 -9.08 -15.60
CA ILE A 76 24.83 -9.01 -14.45
C ILE A 76 26.23 -8.52 -14.88
N GLU A 77 26.66 -8.87 -16.10
CA GLU A 77 27.95 -8.46 -16.68
C GLU A 77 28.10 -6.93 -16.87
N GLU A 78 27.02 -6.20 -17.15
CA GLU A 78 27.09 -4.72 -17.28
C GLU A 78 27.15 -4.05 -15.91
N ILE A 79 26.42 -4.59 -14.93
CA ILE A 79 26.44 -4.11 -13.54
C ILE A 79 27.81 -4.38 -12.91
N GLU A 80 28.40 -5.55 -13.16
CA GLU A 80 29.72 -5.92 -12.65
C GLU A 80 30.82 -5.03 -13.24
N LYS A 81 30.74 -4.70 -14.54
CA LYS A 81 31.67 -3.76 -15.20
C LYS A 81 31.52 -2.32 -14.71
N GLU A 82 30.30 -1.82 -14.53
CA GLU A 82 30.05 -0.46 -13.98
C GLU A 82 30.63 -0.36 -12.55
N ILE A 83 30.43 -1.37 -11.70
CA ILE A 83 30.96 -1.41 -10.32
C ILE A 83 32.48 -1.52 -10.31
N GLU A 84 33.07 -2.36 -11.16
CA GLU A 84 34.52 -2.51 -11.24
C GLU A 84 35.22 -1.24 -11.75
N GLU A 85 34.61 -0.53 -12.71
CA GLU A 85 35.10 0.79 -13.16
C GLU A 85 34.99 1.87 -12.07
N GLU A 86 33.88 1.92 -11.32
CA GLU A 86 33.73 2.85 -10.19
C GLU A 86 34.74 2.55 -9.08
N MET A 87 34.93 1.27 -8.72
CA MET A 87 35.94 0.86 -7.75
C MET A 87 37.36 1.26 -8.18
N ARG A 88 37.71 1.05 -9.45
CA ARG A 88 39.03 1.42 -9.99
C ARG A 88 39.26 2.93 -9.97
N LYS A 89 38.23 3.74 -10.27
CA LYS A 89 38.33 5.21 -10.17
C LYS A 89 38.56 5.65 -8.72
N ILE A 90 37.82 5.10 -7.77
CA ILE A 90 37.97 5.40 -6.34
C ILE A 90 39.38 5.03 -5.86
N GLU A 91 39.90 3.87 -6.28
CA GLU A 91 41.24 3.41 -5.91
C GLU A 91 42.34 4.32 -6.51
N GLU A 92 42.18 4.77 -7.76
CA GLU A 92 43.09 5.72 -8.39
C GLU A 92 43.06 7.10 -7.72
N GLU A 93 41.89 7.59 -7.32
CA GLU A 93 41.73 8.85 -6.58
C GLU A 93 42.37 8.77 -5.19
N MET A 94 42.14 7.68 -4.46
CA MET A 94 42.80 7.43 -3.17
C MET A 94 44.32 7.34 -3.30
N ARG A 95 44.82 6.69 -4.36
CA ARG A 95 46.26 6.57 -4.63
C ARG A 95 46.90 7.89 -5.03
N LYS A 96 46.16 8.79 -5.69
CA LYS A 96 46.61 10.15 -6.00
C LYS A 96 46.62 11.02 -4.73
N ALA A 97 45.54 10.99 -3.94
CA ALA A 97 45.45 11.73 -2.69
C ALA A 97 46.55 11.33 -1.67
N GLY A 98 46.89 10.05 -1.58
CA GLY A 98 47.96 9.55 -0.71
C GLY A 98 49.39 9.76 -1.23
N LYS A 99 49.56 10.23 -2.47
CA LYS A 99 50.88 10.61 -3.04
C LYS A 99 51.12 12.12 -3.04
N GLU A 100 50.07 12.91 -2.83
CA GLU A 100 50.11 14.38 -2.73
C GLU A 100 50.14 14.88 -1.28
N SER A 101 50.14 13.97 -0.29
CA SER A 101 50.34 14.22 1.14
C SER A 101 51.70 13.71 1.62
#